data_AF-A0A428WAW7-F1
#
_entry.id   AF-A0A428WAW7-F1
#
_cell.length_a   1.000
_cell.length_b   1.000
_cell.length_c   1.000
_cell.angle_alpha   90.00
_cell.angle_beta   90.00
_cell.angle_gamma   90.00
#
_symmetry.space_group_name_H-M   'P 1'
#
loop_
_entity.id
_entity.type
_entity.pdbx_description
1 polymer ?
#
loop_
_entity_poly.entity_id
_entity_poly.type
_entity_poly.pdbx_seq_one_letter_code
_entity_poly.pdbx_strand_id
1 'polypeptide(L)'
;MRPEANPPAREGEGVGRIDKDGRLVELESGGPAASAAARQTLVLAAGPEQAGLRRCPAPSCGMFFLARRRDQAWCSIGCGNRARSARRRNQRLD
;
A
#
# COMPACT_ATOMS: atom_id res chain seq x y z
N MET A 1 7.48 -22.50 2.31
CA MET A 1 7.95 -21.37 3.14
C MET A 1 6.74 -20.50 3.44
N ARG A 2 6.19 -20.57 4.65
CA ARG A 2 5.11 -19.65 5.08
C ARG A 2 5.79 -18.32 5.43
N PRO A 3 5.30 -17.16 4.97
CA PRO A 3 5.83 -15.91 5.50
C PRO A 3 5.51 -15.90 6.99
N GLU A 4 6.53 -15.72 7.83
CA GLU A 4 6.31 -15.34 9.22
C GLU A 4 5.35 -14.16 9.22
N ALA A 5 4.18 -14.36 9.81
CA ALA A 5 3.35 -13.24 10.18
C ALA A 5 4.22 -12.40 11.12
N ASN A 6 4.49 -11.15 10.71
CA ASN A 6 5.10 -10.17 11.61
C ASN A 6 4.36 -10.27 12.95
N PRO A 7 5.05 -10.55 14.08
CA PRO A 7 4.39 -10.54 15.38
C PRO A 7 3.66 -9.20 15.52
N PRO A 8 2.49 -9.15 16.20
CA PRO A 8 1.81 -7.88 16.42
C PRO A 8 2.85 -6.91 16.96
N ALA A 9 3.03 -5.79 16.24
CA ALA A 9 3.96 -4.75 16.62
C ALA A 9 3.74 -4.51 18.12
N ARG A 10 4.78 -4.75 18.94
CA ARG A 10 4.67 -4.57 20.38
C ARG A 10 4.06 -3.20 20.62
N GLU A 11 2.95 -3.17 21.33
CA GLU A 11 2.29 -1.94 21.73
C GLU A 11 3.34 -1.05 22.40
N GLY A 12 3.64 0.11 21.82
CA GLY A 12 4.46 1.13 22.48
C GLY A 12 5.76 1.55 21.82
N GLU A 13 5.93 1.45 20.51
CA GLU A 13 7.03 2.16 19.83
C GLU A 13 6.49 3.36 19.05
N GLY A 14 6.11 4.38 19.81
CA GLY A 14 5.83 5.71 19.30
C GLY A 14 7.09 6.30 18.68
N VAL A 15 6.94 6.92 17.50
CA VAL A 15 8.02 7.69 16.89
C VAL A 15 8.16 8.97 17.71
N GLY A 16 9.19 9.04 18.54
CA GLY A 16 9.53 10.25 19.30
C GLY A 16 10.50 11.14 18.52
N ARG A 17 10.40 12.45 18.70
CA ARG A 17 11.46 13.40 18.37
C ARG A 17 12.20 13.76 19.64
N ILE A 18 13.52 13.86 19.59
CA ILE A 18 14.28 14.47 20.69
C ILE A 18 14.27 15.98 20.48
N ASP A 19 13.76 16.74 21.46
CA ASP A 19 13.78 18.19 21.42
C ASP A 19 15.17 18.75 21.75
N LYS A 20 15.30 20.08 21.67
CA LYS A 20 16.55 20.78 21.90
C LYS A 20 17.09 20.63 23.34
N ASP A 21 16.21 20.27 24.28
CA ASP A 21 16.53 20.09 25.69
C ASP A 21 16.84 18.62 26.01
N GLY A 22 16.95 17.77 24.98
CA GLY A 22 17.24 16.35 25.09
C GLY A 22 16.05 15.51 25.53
N ARG A 23 14.82 16.07 25.53
CA ARG A 23 13.62 15.33 25.94
C ARG A 23 13.01 14.61 24.76
N LEU A 24 12.59 13.36 24.97
CA LEU A 24 11.77 12.64 24.00
C LEU A 24 10.37 13.23 24.03
N VAL A 25 9.97 13.92 22.96
CA VAL A 25 8.60 14.34 22.72
C VAL A 25 7.94 13.37 21.75
N GLU A 26 6.80 12.83 22.14
CA GLU A 26 6.03 11.94 21.28
C GLU A 26 5.47 12.74 20.09
N LEU A 27 5.63 12.23 18.87
CA LEU A 27 4.91 12.76 17.73
C LEU A 27 3.54 12.10 17.69
N GLU A 28 2.52 12.88 17.32
CA GLU A 28 1.20 12.35 16.98
C GLU A 28 1.36 11.24 15.94
N SER A 29 1.28 10.00 16.43
CA SER A 29 1.28 8.82 15.57
C SER A 29 -0.17 8.52 15.22
N GLY A 30 -0.43 8.00 14.02
CA GLY A 30 -1.79 7.60 13.61
C GLY A 30 -2.35 6.39 14.39
N GLY A 31 -1.87 6.16 15.61
CA GLY A 31 -2.12 4.99 16.43
C GLY A 31 -1.34 3.74 15.96
N PRO A 32 -1.42 2.65 16.73
CA PRO A 32 -0.69 1.41 16.46
C PRO A 32 -0.98 0.83 15.07
N ALA A 33 -2.23 0.93 14.60
CA ALA A 33 -2.64 0.40 13.30
C ALA A 33 -1.97 1.15 12.12
N ALA A 34 -1.92 2.48 12.16
CA ALA A 34 -1.27 3.27 11.11
C ALA A 34 0.25 3.04 11.11
N SER A 35 0.87 2.95 12.29
CA SER A 35 2.29 2.63 12.42
C SER A 35 2.62 1.24 11.86
N ALA A 36 1.80 0.23 12.16
CA ALA A 36 1.96 -1.10 11.58
C ALA A 36 1.81 -1.10 10.05
N ALA A 37 0.80 -0.40 9.53
CA ALA A 37 0.59 -0.26 8.09
C ALA A 37 1.75 0.48 7.40
N ALA A 38 2.29 1.53 8.02
CA ALA A 38 3.43 2.27 7.50
C ALA A 38 4.68 1.38 7.43
N ARG A 39 5.00 0.65 8.51
CA ARG A 39 6.11 -0.31 8.53
C ARG A 39 5.96 -1.38 7.44
N GLN A 40 4.77 -1.98 7.31
CA GLN A 40 4.50 -2.96 6.25
C GLN A 40 4.60 -2.38 4.84
N THR A 41 4.15 -1.14 4.64
CA THR A 41 4.26 -0.44 3.36
C THR A 41 5.73 -0.23 2.98
N LEU A 42 6.58 0.16 3.92
CA LEU A 42 8.02 0.29 3.70
C LEU A 42 8.66 -1.05 3.35
N VAL A 43 8.32 -2.12 4.04
CA VAL A 43 8.81 -3.47 3.73
C VAL A 43 8.43 -3.90 2.31
N LEU A 44 7.19 -3.62 1.87
CA LEU A 44 6.74 -3.93 0.52
C LEU A 44 7.42 -3.04 -0.54
N ALA A 45 7.62 -1.76 -0.24
CA ALA A 45 8.17 -0.79 -1.18
C ALA A 45 9.68 -0.91 -1.35
N ALA A 46 10.43 -1.32 -0.33
CA ALA A 46 11.88 -1.47 -0.35
C ALA A 46 12.36 -2.93 -0.42
N GLY A 47 11.45 -3.89 -0.30
CA GLY A 47 11.76 -5.32 -0.28
C GLY A 47 11.71 -6.00 -1.64
N PRO A 48 11.93 -7.33 -1.68
CA PRO A 48 11.97 -8.11 -2.93
C PRO A 48 10.63 -8.09 -3.70
N GLU A 49 9.52 -7.89 -3.00
CA GLU A 49 8.18 -7.80 -3.60
C GLU A 49 7.93 -6.47 -4.32
N GLN A 50 8.85 -5.50 -4.26
CA GLN A 50 8.73 -4.19 -4.91
C GLN A 50 8.39 -4.32 -6.40
N ALA A 51 8.98 -5.27 -7.11
CA ALA A 51 8.71 -5.49 -8.54
C ALA A 51 7.24 -5.89 -8.84
N GLY A 52 6.55 -6.45 -7.85
CA GLY A 52 5.13 -6.79 -7.92
C GLY A 52 4.22 -5.63 -7.51
N LEU A 53 4.73 -4.60 -6.82
CA LEU A 53 3.94 -3.47 -6.35
C LEU A 53 3.60 -2.53 -7.51
N ARG A 54 2.30 -2.37 -7.80
CA ARG A 54 1.80 -1.62 -8.95
C ARG A 54 0.68 -0.68 -8.54
N ARG A 55 0.53 0.42 -9.28
CA ARG A 55 -0.63 1.30 -9.20
C ARG A 55 -1.71 0.83 -10.17
N CYS A 56 -2.95 0.73 -9.72
CA CYS A 56 -4.07 0.28 -10.57
C CYS A 56 -4.43 1.35 -11.62
N PRO A 57 -4.42 1.01 -12.93
CA PRO A 57 -4.72 1.95 -14.01
C PRO A 57 -6.22 2.04 -14.33
N ALA A 58 -7.10 1.38 -13.57
CA ALA A 58 -8.53 1.47 -13.83
C ALA A 58 -9.04 2.91 -13.58
N PRO A 59 -9.99 3.41 -14.40
CA PRO A 59 -10.57 4.74 -14.22
C PRO A 59 -11.02 4.95 -12.76
N SER A 60 -10.58 6.04 -12.17
CA SER A 60 -10.91 6.44 -10.78
C SER A 60 -10.45 5.49 -9.67
N CYS A 61 -9.60 4.49 -9.94
CA CYS A 61 -9.13 3.56 -8.89
C CYS A 61 -7.87 4.07 -8.18
N GLY A 62 -6.74 4.17 -8.89
CA GLY A 62 -5.48 4.72 -8.35
C GLY A 62 -4.82 3.96 -7.20
N MET A 63 -5.46 2.93 -6.63
CA MET A 63 -4.94 2.14 -5.51
C MET A 63 -3.65 1.38 -5.86
N PHE A 64 -2.76 1.23 -4.88
CA PHE A 64 -1.64 0.30 -4.96
C PHE A 64 -2.10 -1.13 -4.70
N PHE A 65 -1.48 -2.08 -5.38
CA PHE A 65 -1.70 -3.51 -5.17
C PHE A 65 -0.44 -4.31 -5.48
N LEU A 66 -0.32 -5.48 -4.85
CA LEU A 66 0.74 -6.42 -5.14
C LEU A 66 0.26 -7.43 -6.20
N ALA A 67 0.84 -7.38 -7.39
CA ALA A 67 0.53 -8.29 -8.48
C ALA A 67 1.05 -9.70 -8.16
N ARG A 68 0.13 -10.68 -8.10
CA ARG A 68 0.47 -12.09 -7.82
C ARG A 68 0.83 -12.87 -9.08
N ARG A 69 0.47 -12.34 -10.25
CA ARG A 69 0.83 -12.88 -11.57
C ARG A 69 1.45 -11.78 -12.41
N ARG A 70 2.38 -12.15 -13.30
CA ARG A 70 3.14 -11.21 -14.13
C ARG A 70 2.23 -10.30 -14.97
N ASP A 71 1.13 -10.86 -15.47
CA ASP A 71 0.14 -10.21 -16.35
C ASP A 71 -1.02 -9.54 -15.60
N GLN A 72 -1.02 -9.55 -14.26
CA GLN A 72 -2.08 -8.91 -13.49
C GLN A 72 -2.01 -7.38 -13.63
N ALA A 73 -2.87 -6.84 -14.49
CA ALA A 73 -2.91 -5.41 -14.81
C ALA A 73 -3.77 -4.56 -13.85
N TRP A 74 -4.66 -5.17 -13.06
CA TRP A 74 -5.60 -4.46 -12.19
C TRP A 74 -5.66 -5.05 -10.77
N CYS A 75 -5.98 -4.22 -9.78
CA CYS A 75 -6.07 -4.62 -8.37
C CYS A 75 -7.24 -5.57 -8.07
N SER A 76 -8.26 -5.62 -8.94
CA SER A 76 -9.42 -6.49 -8.78
C SER A 76 -10.11 -6.78 -10.12
N ILE A 77 -10.95 -7.80 -10.14
CA ILE A 77 -11.82 -8.13 -11.27
C ILE A 77 -12.74 -6.93 -11.61
N GLY A 78 -13.29 -6.27 -10.58
CA GLY A 78 -14.13 -5.08 -10.75
C GLY A 78 -13.40 -3.94 -11.47
N CYS A 79 -12.14 -3.70 -11.13
CA CYS A 79 -11.30 -2.71 -11.81
C CYS A 79 -11.02 -3.08 -13.27
N GLY A 80 -10.79 -4.36 -13.56
CA GLY A 80 -10.67 -4.85 -14.93
C GLY A 80 -11.95 -4.66 -15.76
N ASN A 81 -13.12 -4.94 -15.18
CA ASN A 81 -14.42 -4.69 -15.81
C ASN A 81 -14.63 -3.21 -16.12
N ARG A 82 -14.35 -2.34 -15.14
CA ARG A 82 -14.46 -0.88 -15.29
C ARG A 82 -13.58 -0.35 -16.43
N ALA A 83 -12.34 -0.81 -16.50
CA ALA A 83 -11.41 -0.42 -17.57
C ALA A 83 -11.90 -0.88 -18.96
N ARG A 84 -12.42 -2.11 -19.08
CA ARG A 84 -13.03 -2.60 -20.33
C ARG A 84 -14.26 -1.80 -20.74
N SER A 85 -15.14 -1.48 -19.79
CA SER A 85 -16.35 -0.68 -20.07
C SER A 85 -16.02 0.74 -20.51
N ALA A 86 -15.00 1.37 -19.91
CA ALA A 86 -14.55 2.70 -20.32
C ALA A 86 -13.98 2.69 -21.75
N ARG A 87 -13.13 1.72 -22.09
CA ARG A 87 -12.61 1.57 -23.47
C ARG A 87 -13.73 1.43 -24.49
N ARG A 88 -14.72 0.59 -24.19
CA ARG A 88 -15.92 0.43 -25.04
C ARG A 88 -16.73 1.71 -25.19
N ARG A 89 -16.84 2.52 -24.13
CA ARG A 89 -17.55 3.81 -24.21
C ARG A 89 -16.79 4.79 -25.09
N ASN A 90 -15.47 4.92 -24.91
CA ASN A 90 -14.65 5.84 -25.71
C ASN A 90 -14.71 5.47 -27.21
N GLN A 91 -14.60 4.18 -27.54
CA GLN A 91 -14.74 3.68 -28.92
C GLN A 91 -16.10 3.93 -29.59
N ARG A 92 -17.15 4.25 -28.81
CA ARG A 92 -18.48 4.61 -29.37
C ARG A 92 -18.64 6.12 -29.55
N LEU A 93 -17.77 6.91 -28.92
CA LEU A 93 -17.78 8.36 -28.97
C LEU A 93 -16.81 8.90 -30.03
N ASP A 94 -15.81 8.09 -30.41
CA ASP A 94 -14.98 8.28 -31.60
C ASP A 94 -15.76 7.90 -32.87
#